data_AF-A0A350EPP3-F1
#
_entry.id   AF-A0A350EPP3-F1
#
_cell.length_a   1.000
_cell.length_b   1.000
_cell.length_c   1.000
_cell.angle_alpha   90.00
_cell.angle_beta   90.00
_cell.angle_gamma   90.00
#
_symmetry.space_group_name_H-M   'P 1'
#
loop_
_entity.id
_entity.type
_entity.pdbx_description
1 polymer ?
#
loop_
_entity_poly.entity_id
_entity_poly.type
_entity_poly.pdbx_seq_one_letter_code
_entity_poly.pdbx_strand_id
1 'polypeptide(L)'
;MRTALFLTALFFAHAASVGMEFTLQTRDPATGKITLTREKVDPARVGVIAVDVWNFHWCKTATMRVDAFVPRMNQALEAARALGMTVMLCPSDVVDNYAGYPQREAVFAVPQVPVPALVDVTCPTPPDAGGCACGRERCAVNYGWDGMHPDLKIGEADLMPDTQAEVYAICRQRGLTHLIYVGFHTQV
;
A
#
# COMPACT_ATOMS: atom_id res chain seq x y z
N MET A 1 14.95 16.23 -54.21
CA MET A 1 14.26 16.52 -52.93
C MET A 1 14.81 15.58 -51.88
N ARG A 2 15.53 16.11 -50.87
CA ARG A 2 16.06 15.32 -49.75
C ARG A 2 15.12 15.50 -48.56
N THR A 3 14.43 14.43 -48.18
CA THR A 3 13.53 14.40 -47.02
C THR A 3 14.38 14.24 -45.77
N ALA A 4 14.46 15.27 -44.93
CA ALA A 4 15.12 15.20 -43.63
C ALA A 4 14.13 14.68 -42.59
N LEU A 5 14.41 13.52 -42.01
CA LEU A 5 13.68 12.95 -40.90
C LEU A 5 14.23 13.57 -39.60
N PHE A 6 13.46 14.41 -38.92
CA PHE A 6 13.81 14.91 -37.60
C PHE A 6 13.41 13.87 -36.55
N LEU A 7 14.37 13.14 -35.99
CA LEU A 7 14.17 12.40 -34.74
C LEU A 7 14.16 13.40 -33.59
N THR A 8 12.98 13.69 -33.05
CA THR A 8 12.84 14.45 -31.81
C THR A 8 13.11 13.49 -30.65
N ALA A 9 14.33 13.51 -30.10
CA ALA A 9 14.63 12.85 -28.84
C ALA A 9 13.96 13.64 -27.71
N LEU A 10 12.84 13.14 -27.18
CA LEU A 10 12.27 13.62 -25.93
C LEU A 10 13.20 13.20 -24.79
N PHE A 11 14.04 14.13 -24.34
CA PHE A 11 14.72 14.00 -23.07
C PHE A 11 13.71 14.21 -21.95
N PHE A 12 13.20 13.10 -21.39
CA PHE A 12 12.54 13.16 -20.09
C PHE A 12 13.59 13.55 -19.06
N ALA A 13 13.55 14.81 -18.61
CA ALA A 13 14.26 15.23 -17.42
C ALA A 13 13.72 14.36 -16.26
N HIS A 14 14.50 13.34 -15.87
CA HIS A 14 14.28 12.72 -14.57
C HIS A 14 14.50 13.82 -13.54
N ALA A 15 13.42 14.24 -12.89
CA ALA A 15 13.54 14.98 -11.65
C ALA A 15 14.49 14.18 -10.76
N ALA A 16 15.56 14.82 -10.28
CA ALA A 16 16.52 14.16 -9.41
C ALA A 16 15.72 13.60 -8.22
N SER A 17 15.64 12.27 -8.13
CA SER A 17 15.00 11.60 -7.01
C SER A 17 15.69 12.11 -5.75
N VAL A 18 14.96 12.82 -4.89
CA VAL A 18 15.47 13.16 -3.57
C VAL A 18 15.61 11.82 -2.85
N GLY A 19 16.82 11.28 -2.83
CA GLY A 19 17.10 10.00 -2.19
C GLY A 19 16.64 10.07 -0.73
N MET A 20 15.91 9.06 -0.30
CA MET A 20 15.53 8.90 1.09
C MET A 20 16.65 8.18 1.84
N GLU A 21 16.86 8.52 3.11
CA GLU A 21 17.78 7.79 3.98
C GLU A 21 17.00 7.22 5.16
N PHE A 22 17.06 5.91 5.33
CA PHE A 22 16.52 5.22 6.49
C PHE A 22 17.63 4.95 7.50
N THR A 23 17.32 5.17 8.79
CA THR A 23 18.11 4.64 9.89
C THR A 23 17.43 3.35 10.36
N LEU A 24 18.01 2.22 9.99
CA LEU A 24 17.49 0.91 10.36
C LEU A 24 18.08 0.50 11.71
N GLN A 25 17.23 -0.12 12.54
CA GLN A 25 17.63 -0.62 13.85
C GLN A 25 17.45 -2.13 13.91
N THR A 26 18.53 -2.84 14.22
CA THR A 26 18.50 -4.27 14.49
C THR A 26 18.91 -4.53 15.94
N ARG A 27 18.22 -5.45 16.61
CA ARG A 27 18.57 -5.92 17.94
C ARG A 27 19.04 -7.36 17.86
N ASP A 28 20.24 -7.63 18.34
CA ASP A 28 20.76 -8.99 18.49
C ASP A 28 19.89 -9.77 19.50
N PRO A 29 19.33 -10.93 19.13
CA PRO A 29 18.37 -11.65 19.97
C PRO A 29 19.01 -12.31 21.20
N ALA A 30 20.33 -12.58 21.20
CA ALA A 30 21.01 -13.24 22.31
C ALA A 30 21.55 -12.24 23.35
N THR A 31 22.09 -11.11 22.89
CA THR A 31 22.79 -10.12 23.71
C THR A 31 21.98 -8.86 23.94
N GLY A 32 20.91 -8.64 23.16
CA GLY A 32 20.12 -7.41 23.20
C GLY A 32 20.83 -6.18 22.61
N LYS A 33 22.06 -6.34 22.09
CA LYS A 33 22.85 -5.25 21.51
C LYS A 33 22.12 -4.64 20.31
N ILE A 34 22.04 -3.31 20.29
CA ILE A 34 21.44 -2.56 19.19
C ILE A 34 22.53 -2.20 18.18
N THR A 35 22.24 -2.44 16.90
CA THR A 35 23.04 -1.98 15.76
C THR A 35 22.19 -1.05 14.91
N LEU A 36 22.75 0.10 14.54
CA LEU A 36 22.14 1.05 13.63
C LEU A 36 22.85 0.99 12.29
N THR A 37 22.10 0.91 11.20
CA THR A 37 22.63 1.04 9.84
C THR A 37 21.89 2.15 9.10
N ARG A 38 22.56 2.78 8.14
CA ARG A 38 21.96 3.78 7.25
C ARG A 38 21.82 3.18 5.87
N GLU A 39 20.65 3.32 5.28
CA GLU A 39 20.38 2.86 3.93
C GLU A 39 19.82 4.01 3.09
N LYS A 40 20.40 4.24 1.91
CA LYS A 40 19.86 5.17 0.93
C LYS A 40 18.93 4.43 -0.01
N VAL A 41 17.69 4.91 -0.10
CA VAL A 41 16.64 4.31 -0.90
C VAL A 41 16.13 5.32 -1.91
N ASP A 42 16.07 4.89 -3.17
CA ASP A 42 15.37 5.63 -4.21
C ASP A 42 13.84 5.47 -3.98
N PRO A 43 13.09 6.56 -3.77
CA PRO A 43 11.65 6.48 -3.57
C PRO A 43 10.90 5.76 -4.70
N ALA A 44 11.40 5.78 -5.93
CA ALA A 44 10.80 5.05 -7.06
C ALA A 44 10.85 3.52 -6.88
N ARG A 45 11.68 3.03 -5.95
CA ARG A 45 11.81 1.63 -5.56
C ARG A 45 10.96 1.27 -4.33
N VAL A 46 10.12 2.20 -3.85
CA VAL A 46 9.26 2.02 -2.68
C VAL A 46 7.80 1.88 -3.12
N GLY A 47 7.12 0.86 -2.60
CA GLY A 47 5.67 0.72 -2.68
C GLY A 47 5.00 1.13 -1.38
N VAL A 48 3.85 1.80 -1.45
CA VAL A 48 2.96 2.05 -0.32
C VAL A 48 1.70 1.23 -0.50
N ILE A 49 1.41 0.35 0.45
CA ILE A 49 0.24 -0.53 0.44
C ILE A 49 -0.77 0.02 1.46
N ALA A 50 -1.88 0.55 0.99
CA ALA A 50 -2.99 1.01 1.81
C ALA A 50 -4.05 -0.09 1.91
N VAL A 51 -4.12 -0.73 3.08
CA VAL A 51 -4.97 -1.91 3.33
C VAL A 51 -6.30 -1.49 3.95
N ASP A 52 -7.40 -1.95 3.37
CA ASP A 52 -8.77 -1.91 3.90
C ASP A 52 -9.18 -0.55 4.50
N VAL A 53 -8.90 0.52 3.75
CA VAL A 53 -9.36 1.87 4.10
C VAL A 53 -10.83 2.02 3.67
N TRP A 54 -11.69 1.19 4.25
CA TRP A 54 -13.10 1.07 3.90
C TRP A 54 -13.95 2.26 4.36
N ASN A 55 -15.12 2.44 3.74
CA ASN A 55 -16.10 3.44 4.14
C ASN A 55 -16.82 3.09 5.45
N PHE A 56 -16.78 1.82 5.86
CA PHE A 56 -17.44 1.36 7.06
C PHE A 56 -16.72 0.17 7.67
N HIS A 57 -16.91 -0.02 8.97
CA HIS A 57 -16.60 -1.24 9.69
C HIS A 57 -17.72 -1.52 10.69
N TRP A 58 -18.02 -2.78 10.94
CA TRP A 58 -19.14 -3.17 11.83
C TRP A 58 -18.96 -2.69 13.28
N CYS A 59 -17.73 -2.45 13.70
CA CYS A 59 -17.39 -1.81 14.97
C CYS A 59 -17.36 -0.27 14.83
N LYS A 60 -18.22 0.43 15.59
CA LYS A 60 -18.33 1.90 15.52
C LYS A 60 -17.00 2.63 15.75
N THR A 61 -16.19 2.20 16.73
CA THR A 61 -14.90 2.86 17.01
C THR A 61 -13.85 2.56 15.95
N ALA A 62 -13.96 1.43 15.24
CA ALA A 62 -13.13 1.16 14.07
C ALA A 62 -13.49 2.11 12.93
N THR A 63 -14.78 2.26 12.59
CA THR A 63 -15.24 3.23 11.59
C THR A 63 -14.78 4.65 11.91
N MET A 64 -14.98 5.10 13.15
CA MET A 64 -14.53 6.43 13.60
C MET A 64 -13.01 6.61 13.51
N ARG A 65 -12.22 5.54 13.71
CA ARG A 65 -10.76 5.60 13.56
C ARG A 65 -10.36 5.75 12.10
N VAL A 66 -11.00 5.02 11.18
CA VAL A 66 -10.73 5.17 9.75
C VAL A 66 -11.04 6.61 9.33
N ASP A 67 -12.24 7.09 9.66
CA ASP A 67 -12.70 8.46 9.36
C ASP A 67 -11.72 9.53 9.87
N ALA A 68 -11.27 9.41 11.12
CA ALA A 68 -10.31 10.35 11.72
C ALA A 68 -8.89 10.29 11.08
N PHE A 69 -8.50 9.17 10.48
CA PHE A 69 -7.16 8.98 9.91
C PHE A 69 -7.08 9.36 8.43
N VAL A 70 -8.16 9.19 7.66
CA VAL A 70 -8.19 9.41 6.21
C VAL A 70 -7.63 10.80 5.80
N PRO A 71 -7.93 11.91 6.49
CA PRO A 71 -7.35 13.21 6.14
C PRO A 71 -5.81 13.23 6.18
N ARG A 72 -5.19 12.62 7.21
CA ARG A 72 -3.73 12.53 7.31
C ARG A 72 -3.15 11.48 6.37
N MET A 73 -3.88 10.38 6.13
CA MET A 73 -3.49 9.37 5.17
C MET A 73 -3.41 9.94 3.75
N ASN A 74 -4.39 10.76 3.34
CA ASN A 74 -4.35 11.47 2.07
C ASN A 74 -3.11 12.35 1.93
N GLN A 75 -2.70 13.07 2.99
CA GLN A 75 -1.47 13.86 2.96
C GLN A 75 -0.23 12.98 2.77
N ALA A 76 -0.17 11.84 3.45
CA ALA A 76 0.94 10.90 3.34
C ALA A 76 1.00 10.24 1.94
N LEU A 77 -0.14 9.81 1.40
CA LEU A 77 -0.23 9.22 0.06
C LEU A 77 0.11 10.24 -1.02
N GLU A 78 -0.35 11.48 -0.88
CA GLU A 78 0.03 12.56 -1.80
C GLU A 78 1.54 12.81 -1.79
N ALA A 79 2.16 12.87 -0.61
CA ALA A 79 3.61 13.00 -0.49
C ALA A 79 4.34 11.79 -1.09
N ALA A 80 3.84 10.57 -0.90
CA ALA A 80 4.40 9.36 -1.50
C ALA A 80 4.36 9.41 -3.03
N ARG A 81 3.22 9.81 -3.61
CA ARG A 81 3.07 10.02 -5.06
C ARG A 81 4.03 11.10 -5.57
N ALA A 82 4.13 12.23 -4.88
CA ALA A 82 5.03 13.33 -5.25
C ALA A 82 6.52 12.91 -5.22
N LEU A 83 6.89 11.95 -4.36
CA LEU A 83 8.23 11.37 -4.33
C LEU A 83 8.46 10.30 -5.41
N GLY A 84 7.42 9.88 -6.13
CA GLY A 84 7.51 8.84 -7.17
C GLY A 84 7.31 7.41 -6.66
N MET A 85 6.82 7.23 -5.43
CA MET A 85 6.49 5.91 -4.90
C MET A 85 5.30 5.29 -5.62
N THR A 86 5.23 3.96 -5.66
CA THR A 86 4.06 3.24 -6.19
C THR A 86 3.01 3.09 -5.09
N VAL A 87 1.83 3.71 -5.25
CA VAL A 87 0.72 3.54 -4.31
C VAL A 87 -0.20 2.41 -4.79
N MET A 88 -0.45 1.45 -3.89
CA MET A 88 -1.35 0.32 -4.07
C MET A 88 -2.47 0.44 -3.04
N LEU A 89 -3.71 0.60 -3.49
CA LEU A 89 -4.91 0.59 -2.66
C LEU A 89 -5.48 -0.83 -2.67
N CYS A 90 -5.49 -1.51 -1.53
CA CYS A 90 -5.90 -2.91 -1.42
C CYS A 90 -7.17 -3.01 -0.58
N PRO A 91 -8.37 -2.85 -1.18
CA PRO A 91 -9.64 -2.82 -0.44
C PRO A 91 -10.28 -4.21 -0.26
N SER A 92 -9.50 -5.29 -0.36
CA SER A 92 -9.90 -6.70 -0.22
C SER A 92 -11.34 -7.01 -0.65
N ASP A 93 -12.25 -7.22 0.31
CA ASP A 93 -13.65 -7.65 0.10
C ASP A 93 -14.44 -6.85 -0.93
N VAL A 94 -14.08 -5.59 -1.16
CA VAL A 94 -14.82 -4.68 -2.06
C VAL A 94 -14.01 -4.30 -3.31
N VAL A 95 -12.91 -4.98 -3.59
CA VAL A 95 -12.08 -4.70 -4.77
C VAL A 95 -12.85 -4.87 -6.09
N ASP A 96 -13.78 -5.82 -6.14
CA ASP A 96 -14.59 -6.09 -7.33
C ASP A 96 -15.51 -4.92 -7.69
N ASN A 97 -15.85 -4.06 -6.72
CA ASN A 97 -16.62 -2.84 -6.96
C ASN A 97 -15.83 -1.80 -7.76
N TYR A 98 -14.52 -2.01 -7.95
CA TYR A 98 -13.62 -1.17 -8.76
C TYR A 98 -13.28 -1.80 -10.11
N ALA A 99 -13.95 -2.88 -10.53
CA ALA A 99 -13.83 -3.36 -11.91
C ALA A 99 -14.19 -2.24 -12.90
N GLY A 100 -13.38 -2.05 -13.94
CA GLY A 100 -13.50 -0.93 -14.87
C GLY A 100 -12.87 0.39 -14.41
N TYR A 101 -12.38 0.50 -13.17
CA TYR A 101 -11.57 1.64 -12.76
C TYR A 101 -10.17 1.52 -13.37
N PRO A 102 -9.56 2.63 -13.84
CA PRO A 102 -8.21 2.59 -14.43
C PRO A 102 -7.17 1.90 -13.53
N GLN A 103 -7.29 2.08 -12.21
CA GLN A 103 -6.37 1.52 -11.21
C GLN A 103 -6.47 0.00 -11.11
N ARG A 104 -7.67 -0.58 -11.27
CA ARG A 104 -7.88 -2.04 -11.25
C ARG A 104 -7.51 -2.64 -12.59
N GLU A 105 -7.90 -2.02 -13.70
CA GLU A 105 -7.55 -2.46 -15.06
C GLU A 105 -6.03 -2.47 -15.29
N ALA A 106 -5.31 -1.49 -14.74
CA ALA A 106 -3.85 -1.47 -14.80
C ALA A 106 -3.20 -2.69 -14.13
N VAL A 107 -3.80 -3.24 -13.08
CA VAL A 107 -3.30 -4.45 -12.40
C VAL A 107 -3.51 -5.70 -13.26
N PHE A 108 -4.66 -5.82 -13.93
CA PHE A 108 -4.92 -6.94 -14.85
C PHE A 108 -3.94 -6.98 -16.04
N ALA A 109 -3.40 -5.83 -16.44
CA ALA A 109 -2.38 -5.75 -17.48
C ALA A 109 -0.97 -6.15 -17.00
N VAL A 110 -0.74 -6.31 -15.69
CA VAL A 110 0.56 -6.72 -15.14
C VAL A 110 0.78 -8.21 -15.43
N PRO A 111 1.88 -8.60 -16.09
CA PRO A 111 2.19 -10.01 -16.33
C PRO A 111 2.30 -10.78 -15.01
N GLN A 112 1.64 -11.94 -14.93
CA GLN A 112 1.74 -12.79 -13.75
C GLN A 112 3.17 -13.29 -13.57
N VAL A 113 3.63 -13.29 -12.31
CA VAL A 113 4.94 -13.81 -11.92
C VAL A 113 4.73 -14.87 -10.83
N PRO A 114 5.36 -16.05 -10.92
CA PRO A 114 5.28 -17.06 -9.87
C PRO A 114 5.75 -16.49 -8.53
N VAL A 115 4.90 -16.60 -7.51
CA VAL A 115 5.24 -16.19 -6.14
C VAL A 115 6.25 -17.20 -5.57
N PRO A 116 7.36 -16.75 -4.97
CA PRO A 116 8.33 -17.66 -4.34
C PRO A 116 7.70 -18.38 -3.15
N ALA A 117 8.23 -19.55 -2.81
CA ALA A 117 7.84 -20.25 -1.59
C ALA A 117 8.08 -19.34 -0.37
N LEU A 118 7.02 -19.12 0.40
CA LEU A 118 7.07 -18.29 1.60
C LEU A 118 7.43 -19.12 2.82
N VAL A 119 8.06 -18.47 3.78
CA VAL A 119 8.25 -19.05 5.11
C VAL A 119 6.94 -18.86 5.86
N ASP A 120 6.34 -19.96 6.31
CA ASP A 120 5.19 -19.89 7.20
C ASP A 120 5.62 -19.25 8.53
N VAL A 121 4.98 -18.12 8.86
CA VAL A 121 5.17 -17.45 10.13
C VAL A 121 3.94 -17.69 10.98
N THR A 122 4.10 -18.50 12.03
CA THR A 122 3.04 -18.68 13.02
C THR A 122 3.11 -17.56 14.05
N CYS A 123 2.19 -16.60 13.93
CA CYS A 123 1.97 -15.59 14.96
C CYS A 123 0.91 -16.08 15.96
N PRO A 124 1.11 -15.90 17.29
CA PRO A 124 0.06 -16.20 18.25
C PRO A 124 -1.13 -15.27 17.98
N THR A 125 -2.34 -15.84 17.93
CA THR A 125 -3.57 -15.04 17.78
C THR A 125 -3.72 -14.11 18.97
N PRO A 126 -3.75 -12.78 18.78
CA PRO A 126 -3.99 -11.88 19.89
C PRO A 126 -5.41 -12.10 20.46
N PRO A 127 -5.60 -11.95 21.78
CA PRO A 127 -6.94 -11.97 22.35
C PRO A 127 -7.83 -10.89 21.71
N ASP A 128 -9.01 -11.28 21.23
CA ASP A 128 -9.96 -10.37 20.54
C ASP A 128 -9.36 -9.72 19.27
N ALA A 129 -8.45 -10.43 18.57
CA ALA A 129 -7.95 -10.08 17.24
C ALA A 129 -9.12 -9.82 16.27
N GLY A 130 -9.09 -8.68 15.57
CA GLY A 130 -10.20 -8.25 14.71
C GLY A 130 -11.53 -8.02 15.43
N GLY A 131 -11.55 -8.00 16.77
CA GLY A 131 -12.74 -7.88 17.59
C GLY A 131 -13.28 -6.46 17.74
N CYS A 132 -14.27 -6.30 18.62
CA CYS A 132 -14.94 -5.01 18.81
C CYS A 132 -14.14 -4.11 19.74
N ALA A 133 -13.59 -3.02 19.19
CA ALA A 133 -12.82 -2.03 19.95
C ALA A 133 -13.68 -1.03 20.77
N CYS A 134 -14.94 -1.35 21.08
CA CYS A 134 -15.86 -0.46 21.83
C CYS A 134 -15.87 -0.71 23.34
N GLY A 135 -15.03 -1.62 23.84
CA GLY A 135 -14.94 -1.93 25.26
C GLY A 135 -16.17 -2.71 25.77
N ARG A 136 -16.84 -2.20 26.80
CA ARG A 136 -17.98 -2.90 27.45
C ARG A 136 -19.23 -2.97 26.59
N GLU A 137 -19.51 -1.93 25.82
CA GLU A 137 -20.62 -1.90 24.88
C GLU A 137 -20.12 -2.47 23.55
N ARG A 138 -20.45 -3.74 23.26
CA ARG A 138 -20.00 -4.39 22.02
C ARG A 138 -21.01 -4.23 20.90
N CYS A 139 -20.50 -3.88 19.72
CA CYS A 139 -21.27 -3.89 18.48
C CYS A 139 -21.60 -5.32 18.05
N ALA A 140 -22.78 -5.51 17.46
CA ALA A 140 -23.10 -6.73 16.73
C ALA A 140 -22.39 -6.73 15.37
N VAL A 141 -21.88 -7.89 14.96
CA VAL A 141 -21.24 -8.07 13.65
C VAL A 141 -22.27 -7.86 12.54
N ASN A 142 -21.86 -7.13 11.51
CA ASN A 142 -22.61 -6.89 10.29
C ASN A 142 -21.60 -6.62 9.14
N TYR A 143 -22.08 -6.47 7.91
CA TYR A 143 -21.22 -6.31 6.72
C TYR A 143 -21.71 -5.12 5.91
N GLY A 144 -21.53 -3.92 6.46
CA GLY A 144 -22.06 -2.68 5.90
C GLY A 144 -21.10 -1.91 4.98
N TRP A 145 -19.89 -2.42 4.74
CA TRP A 145 -18.94 -1.80 3.81
C TRP A 145 -19.19 -2.26 2.39
N ASP A 146 -19.07 -1.35 1.44
CA ASP A 146 -19.22 -1.59 0.01
C ASP A 146 -18.18 -0.82 -0.82
N GLY A 147 -17.21 -0.18 -0.16
CA GLY A 147 -16.21 0.61 -0.83
C GLY A 147 -15.11 1.10 0.10
N MET A 148 -14.18 1.83 -0.48
CA MET A 148 -13.18 2.59 0.23
C MET A 148 -13.84 3.84 0.80
N HIS A 149 -13.19 4.42 1.81
CA HIS A 149 -13.66 5.64 2.44
C HIS A 149 -13.89 6.73 1.38
N PRO A 150 -15.05 7.41 1.37
CA PRO A 150 -15.40 8.36 0.31
C PRO A 150 -14.42 9.54 0.22
N ASP A 151 -13.81 9.91 1.34
CA ASP A 151 -12.78 10.97 1.36
C ASP A 151 -11.37 10.48 0.98
N LEU A 152 -11.14 9.18 0.79
CA LEU A 152 -9.85 8.66 0.35
C LEU A 152 -9.62 9.04 -1.11
N LYS A 153 -8.52 9.76 -1.37
CA LYS A 153 -8.19 10.21 -2.73
C LYS A 153 -7.48 9.10 -3.50
N ILE A 154 -8.15 8.61 -4.55
CA ILE A 154 -7.57 7.70 -5.53
C ILE A 154 -6.79 8.52 -6.56
N GLY A 155 -5.48 8.29 -6.65
CA GLY A 155 -4.60 8.91 -7.63
C GLY A 155 -4.74 8.28 -9.01
N GLU A 156 -4.43 9.05 -10.06
CA GLU A 156 -4.50 8.54 -11.45
C GLU A 156 -3.54 7.38 -11.71
N ALA A 157 -2.38 7.39 -11.05
CA ALA A 157 -1.33 6.37 -11.21
C ALA A 157 -1.35 5.28 -10.11
N ASP A 158 -2.34 5.31 -9.22
CA ASP A 158 -2.49 4.30 -8.18
C ASP A 158 -2.86 2.94 -8.81
N LEU A 159 -2.65 1.87 -8.07
CA LEU A 159 -3.00 0.51 -8.45
C LEU A 159 -3.96 -0.10 -7.44
N MET A 160 -4.86 -0.97 -7.87
CA MET A 160 -5.76 -1.70 -6.97
C MET A 160 -5.55 -3.21 -7.05
N PRO A 161 -4.47 -3.76 -6.49
CA PRO A 161 -4.29 -5.20 -6.40
C PRO A 161 -5.14 -5.79 -5.27
N ASP A 162 -5.56 -7.02 -5.48
CA ASP A 162 -6.36 -7.83 -4.56
C ASP A 162 -5.55 -8.97 -3.95
N THR A 163 -4.66 -9.58 -4.75
CA THR A 163 -3.96 -10.80 -4.32
C THR A 163 -2.48 -10.56 -4.05
N GLN A 164 -1.90 -11.45 -3.23
CA GLN A 164 -0.46 -11.51 -3.02
C GLN A 164 0.31 -11.64 -4.34
N ALA A 165 -0.21 -12.42 -5.30
CA ALA A 165 0.41 -12.61 -6.61
C ALA A 165 0.42 -11.32 -7.44
N GLU A 166 -0.66 -10.55 -7.40
CA GLU A 166 -0.74 -9.25 -8.07
C GLU A 166 0.24 -8.23 -7.46
N VAL A 167 0.24 -8.10 -6.13
CA VAL A 167 1.21 -7.23 -5.42
C VAL A 167 2.65 -7.65 -5.76
N TYR A 168 2.95 -8.95 -5.73
CA TYR A 168 4.28 -9.46 -6.07
C TYR A 168 4.66 -9.15 -7.52
N ALA A 169 3.74 -9.33 -8.47
CA ALA A 169 3.97 -9.02 -9.87
C ALA A 169 4.25 -7.52 -10.10
N ILE A 170 3.51 -6.63 -9.43
CA ILE A 170 3.76 -5.18 -9.43
C ILE A 170 5.16 -4.89 -8.88
N CYS A 171 5.52 -5.47 -7.74
CA CYS A 171 6.85 -5.33 -7.15
C CYS A 171 7.95 -5.75 -8.12
N ARG A 172 7.76 -6.85 -8.86
CA ARG A 172 8.72 -7.33 -9.86
C ARG A 172 8.80 -6.42 -11.08
N GLN A 173 7.67 -5.99 -11.63
CA GLN A 173 7.61 -5.14 -12.82
C GLN A 173 8.23 -3.77 -12.55
N ARG A 174 7.93 -3.16 -11.40
CA ARG A 174 8.43 -1.83 -11.01
C ARG A 174 9.76 -1.88 -10.26
N GLY A 175 10.23 -3.07 -9.93
CA GLY A 175 11.45 -3.29 -9.16
C GLY A 175 11.36 -2.73 -7.74
N LEU A 176 10.20 -2.82 -7.08
CA LEU A 176 10.07 -2.38 -5.70
C LEU A 176 10.95 -3.24 -4.79
N THR A 177 11.73 -2.59 -3.92
CA THR A 177 12.60 -3.24 -2.94
C THR A 177 12.13 -3.02 -1.50
N HIS A 178 11.27 -2.02 -1.30
CA HIS A 178 10.72 -1.65 0.00
C HIS A 178 9.21 -1.50 -0.09
N LEU A 179 8.52 -1.96 0.95
CA LEU A 179 7.07 -1.81 1.10
C LEU A 179 6.77 -1.10 2.42
N ILE A 180 5.96 -0.06 2.35
CA ILE A 180 5.38 0.63 3.50
C ILE A 180 3.92 0.21 3.59
N TYR A 181 3.53 -0.41 4.70
CA TYR A 181 2.14 -0.76 4.95
C TYR A 181 1.46 0.33 5.78
N VAL A 182 0.29 0.76 5.31
CA VAL A 182 -0.62 1.65 6.03
C VAL A 182 -2.03 1.09 5.91
N GLY A 183 -2.93 1.48 6.80
CA GLY A 183 -4.32 1.03 6.74
C GLY A 183 -4.79 0.34 8.01
N PHE A 184 -5.78 -0.53 7.85
CA PHE A 184 -6.57 -1.11 8.93
C PHE A 184 -6.89 -2.58 8.63
N HIS A 185 -7.20 -3.42 9.61
CA HIS A 185 -6.90 -3.29 11.04
C HIS A 185 -5.57 -3.99 11.35
N THR A 186 -4.73 -3.38 12.18
CA THR A 186 -3.31 -3.79 12.39
C THR A 186 -3.09 -5.17 13.04
N GLN A 187 -4.13 -5.83 13.53
CA GLN A 187 -4.02 -7.06 14.32
C GLN A 187 -5.06 -8.12 13.90
N VAL A 188 -5.30 -8.23 12.60
CA VAL A 188 -6.18 -9.23 11.98
C VAL A 188 -5.35 -10.17 11.12
#